data_AF-A0A5M3YRK1-F1
#
_entry.id   AF-A0A5M3YRK1-F1
#
_cell.length_a   1.000
_cell.length_b   1.000
_cell.length_c   1.000
_cell.angle_alpha   90.00
_cell.angle_beta   90.00
_cell.angle_gamma   90.00
#
_symmetry.space_group_name_H-M   'P 1'
#
loop_
_entity.id
_entity.type
_entity.pdbx_description
1 polymer ?
#
loop_
_entity_poly.entity_id
_entity_poly.type
_entity_poly.pdbx_seq_one_letter_code
_entity_poly.pdbx_strand_id
1 'polypeptide(L)'
;MHNLTASIRFESERAWEDFAQDDDEKTVEEIFRGKDVTIMKPISATRHTPPVLEVTLEAADDVEAEDIQRAKYPDGVLVHVEED
;
A
#
# COMPACT_ATOMS: atom_id res chain seq x y z
N MET A 1 1.08 -8.64 17.53
CA MET A 1 1.12 -8.30 16.09
C MET A 1 -0.28 -8.56 15.57
N HIS A 2 -0.78 -7.67 14.75
CA HIS A 2 -2.10 -7.77 14.14
C HIS A 2 -2.01 -7.53 12.64
N ASN A 3 -3.04 -7.96 11.92
CA ASN A 3 -3.12 -7.85 10.48
C ASN A 3 -3.95 -6.63 10.10
N LEU A 4 -3.47 -5.91 9.09
CA LEU A 4 -4.13 -4.76 8.50
C LEU A 4 -4.25 -5.01 7.01
N THR A 5 -5.33 -4.56 6.40
CA THR A 5 -5.49 -4.58 4.96
C THR A 5 -5.25 -3.19 4.42
N ALA A 6 -4.25 -3.05 3.55
CA ALA A 6 -3.96 -1.80 2.88
C ALA A 6 -4.39 -1.84 1.42
N SER A 7 -5.22 -0.88 1.05
CA SER A 7 -5.66 -0.59 -0.31
C SER A 7 -4.93 0.63 -0.86
N ILE A 8 -4.16 0.43 -1.91
CA ILE A 8 -3.35 1.45 -2.58
C ILE A 8 -4.02 1.82 -3.90
N ARG A 9 -4.22 3.11 -4.09
CA ARG A 9 -4.78 3.70 -5.31
C ARG A 9 -3.86 4.80 -5.80
N PHE A 10 -3.93 5.09 -7.09
CA PHE A 10 -3.21 6.20 -7.69
C PHE A 10 -4.20 7.31 -8.06
N GLU A 11 -3.85 8.56 -7.77
CA GLU A 11 -4.71 9.72 -8.07
C GLU A 11 -4.96 9.90 -9.57
N SER A 12 -4.03 9.42 -10.40
CA SER A 12 -4.13 9.47 -11.86
C SER A 12 -3.35 8.33 -12.51
N GLU A 13 -3.69 8.02 -13.76
CA GLU A 13 -2.89 7.09 -14.59
C GLU A 13 -1.43 7.53 -14.66
N ARG A 14 -1.17 8.83 -14.74
CA ARG A 14 0.20 9.36 -14.78
C ARG A 14 0.98 9.08 -13.49
N ALA A 15 0.34 9.17 -12.32
CA ALA A 15 0.99 8.83 -11.05
C ALA A 15 1.31 7.34 -10.97
N TRP A 16 0.43 6.48 -11.50
CA TRP A 16 0.69 5.07 -11.65
C TRP A 16 1.83 4.78 -12.64
N GLU A 17 1.82 5.40 -13.81
CA GLU A 17 2.89 5.24 -14.82
C GLU A 17 4.24 5.73 -14.31
N ASP A 18 4.30 6.80 -13.52
CA ASP A 18 5.56 7.33 -12.98
C ASP A 18 6.13 6.43 -11.86
N PHE A 19 5.25 5.76 -11.10
CA PHE A 19 5.63 5.08 -9.86
C PHE A 19 5.60 3.54 -9.92
N ALA A 20 4.72 2.93 -10.71
CA ALA A 20 4.37 1.50 -10.64
C ALA A 20 4.43 0.81 -12.02
N GLN A 21 5.56 1.01 -12.73
CA GLN A 21 5.68 0.70 -14.15
C GLN A 21 5.98 -0.77 -14.49
N ASP A 22 6.50 -1.57 -13.55
CA ASP A 22 7.05 -2.89 -13.87
C ASP A 22 6.70 -4.02 -12.88
N ASP A 23 6.44 -3.73 -11.60
CA ASP A 23 6.33 -4.75 -10.57
C ASP A 23 5.50 -4.26 -9.37
N ASP A 24 4.33 -4.88 -9.14
CA ASP A 24 3.43 -4.53 -8.05
C ASP A 24 4.08 -4.77 -6.69
N GLU A 25 4.89 -5.84 -6.54
CA GLU A 25 5.56 -6.17 -5.28
C GLU A 25 6.57 -5.10 -4.89
N LYS A 26 7.45 -4.70 -5.81
CA LYS A 26 8.39 -3.60 -5.57
C LYS A 26 7.68 -2.29 -5.30
N THR A 27 6.57 -2.04 -5.99
CA THR A 27 5.77 -0.82 -5.81
C THR A 27 5.26 -0.75 -4.37
N VAL A 28 4.65 -1.81 -3.87
CA VAL A 28 4.16 -1.88 -2.48
C VAL A 28 5.32 -1.83 -1.48
N GLU A 29 6.43 -2.53 -1.74
CA GLU A 29 7.64 -2.49 -0.91
C GLU A 29 8.20 -1.09 -0.77
N GLU A 30 8.26 -0.31 -1.86
CA GLU A 30 8.74 1.08 -1.81
C GLU A 30 7.73 2.03 -1.12
N ILE A 31 6.42 1.82 -1.28
CA ILE A 31 5.37 2.61 -0.60
C ILE A 31 5.45 2.47 0.93
N PHE A 32 5.65 1.25 1.42
CA PHE A 32 5.75 0.96 2.85
C PHE A 32 7.19 0.91 3.34
N ARG A 33 8.16 1.31 2.52
CA ARG A 33 9.57 1.34 2.89
C ARG A 33 9.81 2.24 4.10
N GLY A 34 10.40 1.69 5.14
CA GLY A 34 10.68 2.42 6.38
C GLY A 34 9.43 2.70 7.23
N LYS A 35 8.30 2.08 6.92
CA LYS A 35 7.19 1.92 7.87
C LYS A 35 7.48 0.67 8.72
N ASP A 36 7.05 0.67 9.98
CA ASP A 36 7.22 -0.45 10.90
C ASP A 36 6.16 -1.54 10.62
N VAL A 37 6.14 -2.05 9.39
CA VAL A 37 5.16 -3.02 8.90
C VAL A 37 5.84 -4.09 8.05
N THR A 38 5.32 -5.30 8.11
CA THR A 38 5.75 -6.43 7.28
C THR A 38 4.72 -6.67 6.19
N ILE A 39 5.15 -6.67 4.93
CA ILE A 39 4.26 -6.88 3.78
C ILE A 39 4.04 -8.38 3.58
N MET A 40 2.78 -8.82 3.65
CA MET A 40 2.39 -10.21 3.44
C MET A 40 2.01 -10.44 1.98
N LYS A 41 2.52 -11.54 1.42
CA LYS A 41 2.23 -11.97 0.04
C LYS A 41 1.10 -13.02 0.04
N PRO A 42 0.28 -13.12 -1.03
CA PRO A 42 0.38 -12.38 -2.31
C PRO A 42 -0.26 -10.99 -2.26
N ILE A 43 0.20 -10.10 -3.15
CA ILE A 43 -0.43 -8.80 -3.41
C ILE A 43 -1.50 -9.02 -4.48
N SER A 44 -2.69 -8.50 -4.23
CA SER A 44 -3.79 -8.55 -5.18
C SER A 44 -3.88 -7.24 -5.94
N ALA A 45 -4.10 -7.29 -7.26
CA ALA A 45 -4.30 -6.10 -8.09
C ALA A 45 -5.62 -6.22 -8.87
N THR A 46 -6.37 -5.12 -8.94
CA THR A 46 -7.59 -5.08 -9.76
C THR A 46 -7.25 -4.97 -11.25
N ARG A 47 -8.17 -5.38 -12.13
CA ARG A 47 -7.97 -5.39 -13.59
C ARG A 47 -8.23 -4.05 -14.28
N HIS A 48 -8.34 -2.95 -13.53
CA HIS A 48 -8.58 -1.61 -14.06
C HIS A 48 -7.27 -0.82 -14.14
N THR A 49 -7.25 0.27 -14.90
CA THR A 49 -6.09 1.16 -15.04
C THR A 49 -6.47 2.57 -14.57
N PRO A 50 -5.76 3.15 -13.57
CA PRO A 50 -4.72 2.51 -12.77
C PRO A 50 -5.27 1.39 -11.87
N PRO A 51 -4.50 0.33 -11.60
CA PRO A 51 -4.93 -0.75 -10.73
C PRO A 51 -5.05 -0.26 -9.28
N VAL A 52 -5.93 -0.92 -8.54
CA VAL A 52 -5.97 -0.86 -7.08
C VAL A 52 -5.18 -2.05 -6.57
N LEU A 53 -4.13 -1.79 -5.79
CA LEU A 53 -3.33 -2.84 -5.15
C LEU A 53 -3.86 -3.06 -3.74
N GLU A 54 -4.08 -4.31 -3.36
CA GLU A 54 -4.54 -4.72 -2.05
C GLU A 54 -3.52 -5.68 -1.45
N VAL A 55 -3.10 -5.39 -0.22
CA VAL A 55 -2.07 -6.14 0.47
C VAL A 55 -2.37 -6.26 1.95
N THR A 56 -2.07 -7.41 2.53
CA THR A 56 -2.09 -7.58 3.98
C THR A 56 -0.76 -7.12 4.57
N LEU A 57 -0.81 -6.32 5.62
CA LEU A 57 0.33 -5.84 6.38
C LEU A 57 0.26 -6.46 7.78
N GLU A 58 1.37 -6.99 8.26
CA GLU A 58 1.52 -7.37 9.66
C GLU A 58 2.22 -6.22 10.40
N ALA A 59 1.54 -5.66 11.39
CA ALA A 59 2.03 -4.55 12.20
C ALA A 59 2.17 -4.96 13.68
N ALA A 60 3.00 -4.23 14.42
CA ALA A 60 3.10 -4.40 15.88
C ALA A 60 1.81 -3.94 16.57
N ASP A 61 1.49 -4.47 17.76
CA ASP A 61 0.24 -4.14 18.48
C ASP A 61 0.12 -2.66 18.86
N ASP A 62 1.22 -1.91 18.83
CA ASP A 62 1.28 -0.47 19.10
C ASP A 62 1.13 0.41 17.85
N VAL A 63 1.06 -0.18 16.65
CA VAL A 63 0.89 0.55 15.38
C VAL A 63 -0.54 0.43 14.90
N GLU A 64 -1.33 1.50 14.97
CA GLU A 64 -2.73 1.46 14.53
C GLU A 64 -2.86 1.69 13.02
N ALA A 65 -3.98 1.25 12.43
CA ALA A 65 -4.29 1.49 11.01
C ALA A 65 -4.23 2.98 10.65
N GLU A 66 -4.65 3.85 11.58
CA GLU A 66 -4.61 5.31 11.41
C GLU A 66 -3.18 5.86 11.31
N ASP A 67 -2.22 5.30 12.04
CA ASP A 67 -0.81 5.73 11.99
C ASP A 67 -0.21 5.46 10.61
N ILE A 68 -0.50 4.28 10.06
CA ILE A 68 -0.05 3.90 8.72
C ILE A 68 -0.78 4.77 7.69
N GLN A 69 -2.11 4.88 7.76
CA GLN A 69 -2.89 5.67 6.82
C GLN A 69 -2.47 7.15 6.76
N ARG A 70 -2.09 7.75 7.91
CA ARG A 70 -1.65 9.15 7.99
C ARG A 70 -0.17 9.33 7.67
N ALA A 71 0.56 8.25 7.40
CA ALA A 71 1.95 8.33 7.04
C ALA A 71 2.14 9.08 5.70
N LYS A 72 3.35 9.59 5.49
CA LYS A 72 3.69 10.20 4.20
C LYS A 72 3.91 9.12 3.15
N TYR A 73 3.21 9.28 2.03
CA TYR A 73 3.31 8.47 0.83
C TYR A 73 3.81 9.33 -0.36
N PRO A 74 4.31 8.69 -1.43
CA PRO A 74 4.71 9.38 -2.65
C PRO A 74 3.56 10.21 -3.25
N ASP A 75 3.89 11.27 -3.99
CA ASP A 75 2.92 12.12 -4.66
C ASP A 75 2.04 11.28 -5.62
N GLY A 76 0.73 11.50 -5.58
CA GLY A 76 -0.20 10.74 -6.40
C GLY A 76 -0.54 9.34 -5.88
N VAL A 77 -0.02 8.92 -4.72
CA VAL A 77 -0.34 7.63 -4.08
C VAL A 77 -1.31 7.84 -2.91
N LEU A 78 -2.48 7.24 -3.00
CA LEU A 78 -3.50 7.21 -1.96
C LEU A 78 -3.51 5.84 -1.30
N VAL A 79 -3.24 5.79 0.00
CA VAL A 79 -3.29 4.54 0.77
C VAL A 79 -4.45 4.62 1.75
N HIS A 80 -5.27 3.58 1.76
CA HIS A 80 -6.32 3.35 2.74
C HIS A 80 -5.97 2.09 3.53
N VAL A 81 -6.11 2.14 4.85
CA VAL A 81 -5.77 1.02 5.73
C VAL A 81 -6.98 0.70 6.60
N GLU A 82 -7.34 -0.57 6.65
CA GLU A 82 -8.44 -1.11 7.46
C GLU A 82 -7.90 -2.21 8.38
N GLU A 83 -8.44 -2.31 9.59
CA GLU A 83 -8.20 -3.44 10.48
C GLU A 83 -9.03 -4.65 10.01
N ASP A 84 -8.40 -5.83 9.94
CA ASP A 84 -9.07 -7.10 9.58
C ASP A 84 -9.72 -7.78 10.80
#